data_AF-A0A8T4FEM7-F1
#
_entry.id   AF-A0A8T4FEM7-F1
#
_cell.length_a   1.000
_cell.length_b   1.000
_cell.length_c   1.000
_cell.angle_alpha   90.00
_cell.angle_beta   90.00
_cell.angle_gamma   90.00
#
_symmetry.space_group_name_H-M   'P 1'
#
loop_
_entity.id
_entity.type
_entity.pdbx_description
1 polymer ?
#
loop_
_entity_poly.entity_id
_entity_poly.type
_entity_poly.pdbx_seq_one_letter_code
_entity_poly.pdbx_strand_id
1 'polypeptide(L)'
;MAKRTVRDTTWHDAYRPKTEKHLIPRLGRPRVKDLSEEDVEAFVTSMQRDGYAPSTIIGCLMILSQALDLAVRRKQIQRNVCKYIEGRPKGSDFEALPPERDEVAVILDALPRRRNGVRWATAAAVGQRRGETLGLTWPMLDLTNLDKATMRIAWEIVRVPWQHGCEDPHACGAAHHLRRCPPTNCPKRRASGRPHVCRTRLCPDGCDGSHPGRCIRAWCAPDCEGHAKACKARRDGGLVMTEPKSKKSKRTVPIPRPLAELLVLHQLAQATEREAGGWVGWGHEPSSCSRRPRPREVVCPKCRRPIARDALVFTKPDGMPVSPSDDWREWSSFLAELGLPPYRPHDLRHFSVTLQLEEGVDVGVVADNHGHSSPDFTRRRYQHVAERVQRESADQVGKVLWRSAGDSSD
;
A
#
# COMPACT_ATOMS: atom_id res chain seq x y z
N MET A 1 5.72 -29.99 -7.20
CA MET A 1 4.73 -28.88 -7.16
C MET A 1 5.27 -27.70 -7.96
N ALA A 2 4.48 -27.14 -8.88
CA ALA A 2 4.92 -25.97 -9.66
C ALA A 2 5.27 -24.79 -8.73
N LYS A 3 6.42 -24.17 -8.95
CA LYS A 3 6.90 -23.02 -8.15
C LYS A 3 5.86 -21.90 -8.21
N ARG A 4 5.41 -21.41 -7.06
CA ARG A 4 4.51 -20.24 -6.99
C ARG A 4 5.12 -19.07 -7.77
N THR A 5 4.47 -18.63 -8.83
CA THR A 5 4.87 -17.48 -9.65
C THR A 5 4.36 -16.15 -9.10
N VAL A 6 3.55 -16.18 -8.04
CA VAL A 6 2.94 -15.00 -7.41
C VAL A 6 3.80 -14.54 -6.23
N ARG A 7 4.08 -13.23 -6.13
CA ARG A 7 4.76 -12.63 -4.96
C ARG A 7 3.96 -12.89 -3.68
N ASP A 8 4.68 -13.13 -2.57
CA ASP A 8 4.06 -13.40 -1.26
C ASP A 8 3.10 -12.28 -0.81
N THR A 9 3.41 -11.02 -1.08
CA THR A 9 2.51 -9.89 -0.78
C THR A 9 1.21 -9.98 -1.56
N THR A 10 1.26 -10.27 -2.86
CA THR A 10 0.04 -10.45 -3.68
C THR A 10 -0.80 -11.63 -3.18
N TRP A 11 -0.16 -12.72 -2.76
CA TRP A 11 -0.86 -13.86 -2.16
C TRP A 11 -1.54 -13.47 -0.84
N HIS A 12 -0.79 -12.89 0.10
CA HIS A 12 -1.26 -12.65 1.46
C HIS A 12 -2.15 -11.41 1.61
N ASP A 13 -1.94 -10.36 0.81
CA ASP A 13 -2.67 -9.09 0.93
C ASP A 13 -3.86 -9.00 -0.03
N ALA A 14 -3.83 -9.71 -1.16
CA ALA A 14 -4.87 -9.62 -2.18
C ALA A 14 -5.65 -10.92 -2.37
N TYR A 15 -5.00 -12.02 -2.78
CA TYR A 15 -5.69 -13.26 -3.13
C TYR A 15 -6.31 -13.95 -1.91
N ARG A 16 -5.48 -14.31 -0.93
CA ARG A 16 -5.90 -15.07 0.25
C ARG A 16 -7.03 -14.39 1.03
N PRO A 17 -6.97 -13.09 1.36
CA PRO A 17 -8.05 -12.44 2.11
C PRO A 17 -9.36 -12.41 1.32
N LYS A 18 -9.31 -12.16 0.01
CA LYS A 18 -10.53 -12.14 -0.82
C LYS A 18 -11.14 -13.53 -0.93
N THR A 19 -10.31 -14.55 -1.09
CA THR A 19 -10.77 -15.94 -1.15
C THR A 19 -11.36 -16.40 0.18
N GLU A 20 -10.62 -16.25 1.28
CA GLU A 20 -11.04 -16.76 2.60
C GLU A 20 -12.17 -15.95 3.25
N LYS A 21 -12.20 -14.61 3.05
CA LYS A 21 -13.21 -13.75 3.69
C LYS A 21 -14.46 -13.52 2.85
N HIS A 22 -14.34 -13.60 1.52
CA HIS A 22 -15.45 -13.25 0.62
C HIS A 22 -15.92 -14.42 -0.22
N LEU A 23 -15.04 -15.07 -0.99
CA LEU A 23 -15.44 -16.15 -1.91
C LEU A 23 -15.87 -17.42 -1.18
N ILE A 24 -15.00 -18.04 -0.38
CA ILE A 24 -15.31 -19.31 0.31
C ILE A 24 -16.57 -19.21 1.17
N PRO A 25 -16.77 -18.15 1.99
CA PRO A 25 -17.95 -18.07 2.84
C PRO A 25 -19.29 -17.92 2.09
N ARG A 26 -19.26 -17.41 0.85
CA ARG A 26 -20.47 -17.13 0.06
C ARG A 26 -20.71 -18.13 -1.08
N LEU A 27 -19.64 -18.60 -1.71
CA LEU A 27 -19.66 -19.48 -2.90
C LEU A 27 -18.95 -20.83 -2.69
N GLY A 28 -18.45 -21.12 -1.49
CA GLY A 28 -17.64 -22.33 -1.24
C GLY A 28 -18.41 -23.62 -1.03
N ARG A 29 -19.76 -23.59 -1.00
CA ARG A 29 -20.60 -24.77 -0.76
C ARG A 29 -20.94 -25.57 -2.02
N PRO A 30 -21.38 -24.95 -3.13
CA PRO A 30 -21.68 -25.69 -4.36
C PRO A 30 -20.43 -26.40 -4.89
N ARG A 31 -20.61 -27.55 -5.56
CA ARG A 31 -19.52 -28.14 -6.35
C ARG A 31 -19.28 -27.23 -7.55
N VAL A 32 -18.02 -27.14 -8.00
CA VAL A 32 -17.64 -26.26 -9.12
C VAL A 32 -18.45 -26.53 -10.40
N LYS A 33 -18.85 -27.79 -10.64
CA LYS A 33 -19.69 -28.18 -11.79
C LYS A 33 -21.15 -27.74 -11.69
N ASP A 34 -21.63 -27.47 -10.48
CA ASP A 34 -23.02 -27.12 -10.18
C ASP A 34 -23.16 -25.60 -9.94
N LEU A 35 -22.06 -24.84 -10.07
CA LEU A 35 -22.05 -23.39 -9.91
C LEU A 35 -22.71 -22.72 -11.13
N SER A 36 -23.79 -21.98 -10.90
CA SER A 36 -24.54 -21.30 -11.97
C SER A 36 -24.17 -19.81 -12.11
N GLU A 37 -24.73 -19.14 -13.13
CA GLU A 37 -24.63 -17.67 -13.24
C GLU A 37 -25.33 -16.99 -12.06
N GLU A 38 -26.52 -17.46 -11.69
CA GLU A 38 -27.36 -16.92 -10.61
C GLU A 38 -26.64 -17.00 -9.25
N ASP A 39 -25.86 -18.05 -8.99
CA ASP A 39 -25.05 -18.16 -7.78
C ASP A 39 -24.03 -17.01 -7.67
N VAL A 40 -23.36 -16.70 -8.79
CA VAL A 40 -22.33 -15.66 -8.85
C VAL A 40 -22.96 -14.27 -8.78
N GLU A 41 -24.12 -14.08 -9.39
CA GLU A 41 -24.90 -12.83 -9.29
C GLU A 41 -25.44 -12.61 -7.88
N ALA A 42 -25.93 -13.66 -7.21
CA ALA A 42 -26.33 -13.62 -5.81
C ALA A 42 -25.15 -13.26 -4.90
N PHE A 43 -23.96 -13.76 -5.21
CA PHE A 43 -22.72 -13.36 -4.53
C PHE A 43 -22.41 -11.86 -4.71
N VAL A 44 -22.48 -11.35 -5.95
CA VAL A 44 -22.26 -9.91 -6.23
C VAL A 44 -23.27 -9.06 -5.48
N THR A 45 -24.54 -9.41 -5.58
CA THR A 45 -25.66 -8.71 -4.92
C THR A 45 -25.49 -8.71 -3.41
N SER A 46 -25.09 -9.84 -2.81
CA SER A 46 -24.74 -9.90 -1.38
C SER A 46 -23.62 -8.92 -1.03
N MET A 47 -22.54 -8.87 -1.80
CA MET A 47 -21.43 -7.97 -1.49
C MET A 47 -21.82 -6.49 -1.65
N GLN A 48 -22.65 -6.16 -2.64
CA GLN A 48 -23.17 -4.80 -2.81
C GLN A 48 -24.08 -4.41 -1.65
N ARG A 49 -25.00 -5.30 -1.24
CA ARG A 49 -25.87 -5.10 -0.08
C ARG A 49 -25.07 -4.90 1.22
N ASP A 50 -23.97 -5.62 1.37
CA ASP A 50 -23.06 -5.48 2.51
C ASP A 50 -22.19 -4.19 2.47
N GLY A 51 -22.37 -3.34 1.45
CA GLY A 51 -21.68 -2.07 1.32
C GLY A 51 -20.21 -2.18 0.92
N TYR A 52 -19.78 -3.31 0.34
CA TYR A 52 -18.40 -3.43 -0.15
C TYR A 52 -18.18 -2.53 -1.38
N ALA A 53 -17.02 -1.87 -1.42
CA ALA A 53 -16.63 -1.05 -2.56
C ALA A 53 -16.61 -1.87 -3.86
N PRO A 54 -17.06 -1.32 -5.01
CA PRO A 54 -17.08 -1.99 -6.32
C PRO A 54 -15.75 -2.66 -6.68
N SER A 55 -14.62 -2.00 -6.39
CA SER A 55 -13.28 -2.51 -6.64
C SER A 55 -12.95 -3.81 -5.87
N THR A 56 -13.53 -3.99 -4.69
CA THR A 56 -13.37 -5.21 -3.89
C THR A 56 -14.11 -6.38 -4.54
N ILE A 57 -15.33 -6.12 -5.03
CA ILE A 57 -16.18 -7.11 -5.71
C ILE A 57 -15.55 -7.52 -7.04
N ILE A 58 -15.11 -6.54 -7.84
CA ILE A 58 -14.35 -6.77 -9.09
C ILE A 58 -13.11 -7.62 -8.79
N GLY A 59 -12.39 -7.32 -7.71
CA GLY A 59 -11.26 -8.12 -7.24
C GLY A 59 -11.63 -9.58 -6.98
N CYS A 60 -12.75 -9.85 -6.33
CA CYS A 60 -13.21 -11.21 -6.06
C CYS A 60 -13.61 -11.94 -7.35
N LEU A 61 -14.33 -11.25 -8.26
CA LEU A 61 -14.72 -11.81 -9.56
C LEU A 61 -13.52 -12.13 -10.45
N MET A 62 -12.46 -11.31 -10.42
CA MET A 62 -11.22 -11.61 -11.15
C MET A 62 -10.58 -12.91 -10.65
N ILE A 63 -10.55 -13.12 -9.34
CA ILE A 63 -10.00 -14.34 -8.72
C ILE A 63 -10.84 -15.55 -9.09
N LEU A 64 -12.16 -15.44 -8.96
CA LEU A 64 -13.10 -16.49 -9.32
C LEU A 64 -12.99 -16.86 -10.80
N SER A 65 -13.01 -15.86 -11.69
CA SER A 65 -12.87 -16.07 -13.14
C SER A 65 -11.56 -16.78 -13.49
N GLN A 66 -10.43 -16.43 -12.86
CA GLN A 66 -9.17 -17.12 -13.10
C GLN A 66 -9.20 -18.59 -12.63
N ALA A 67 -9.84 -18.86 -11.49
CA ALA A 67 -10.02 -20.23 -11.00
C ALA A 67 -10.91 -21.07 -11.92
N LEU A 68 -12.01 -20.50 -12.41
CA LEU A 68 -12.91 -21.17 -13.35
C LEU A 68 -12.27 -21.36 -14.73
N ASP A 69 -11.50 -20.39 -15.23
CA ASP A 69 -10.71 -20.57 -16.46
C ASP A 69 -9.71 -21.73 -16.33
N LEU A 70 -9.08 -21.90 -15.17
CA LEU A 70 -8.22 -23.06 -14.91
C LEU A 70 -9.00 -24.38 -14.88
N ALA A 71 -10.20 -24.40 -14.29
CA ALA A 71 -11.07 -25.57 -14.26
C ALA A 71 -11.54 -25.98 -15.67
N VAL A 72 -11.87 -25.01 -16.53
CA VAL A 72 -12.17 -25.24 -17.96
C VAL A 72 -10.97 -25.85 -18.68
N ARG A 73 -9.77 -25.26 -18.52
CA ARG A 73 -8.54 -25.79 -19.14
C ARG A 73 -8.23 -27.23 -18.70
N ARG A 74 -8.60 -27.58 -17.47
CA ARG A 74 -8.46 -28.93 -16.92
C ARG A 74 -9.64 -29.85 -17.25
N LYS A 75 -10.59 -29.40 -18.07
CA LYS A 75 -11.79 -30.13 -18.48
C LYS A 75 -12.66 -30.59 -17.29
N GLN A 76 -12.63 -29.86 -16.18
CA GLN A 76 -13.45 -30.15 -15.00
C GLN A 76 -14.86 -29.56 -15.12
N ILE A 77 -14.98 -28.47 -15.88
CA ILE A 77 -16.23 -27.80 -16.23
C ILE A 77 -16.17 -27.40 -17.70
N GLN A 78 -17.34 -27.22 -18.33
CA GLN A 78 -17.41 -26.90 -19.76
C GLN A 78 -17.16 -25.42 -20.05
N ARG A 79 -17.67 -24.52 -19.19
CA ARG A 79 -17.59 -23.07 -19.39
C ARG A 79 -17.31 -22.32 -18.08
N ASN A 80 -16.81 -21.11 -18.21
CA ASN A 80 -16.61 -20.20 -17.08
C ASN A 80 -17.84 -19.30 -16.91
N VAL A 81 -18.72 -19.66 -15.96
CA VAL A 81 -19.97 -18.94 -15.67
C VAL A 81 -19.75 -17.47 -15.25
N CYS A 82 -18.61 -17.16 -14.61
CA CYS A 82 -18.30 -15.79 -14.16
C CYS A 82 -18.15 -14.78 -15.31
N LYS A 83 -17.99 -15.25 -16.55
CA LYS A 83 -17.90 -14.39 -17.75
C LYS A 83 -19.26 -13.93 -18.27
N TYR A 84 -20.34 -14.58 -17.85
CA TYR A 84 -21.69 -14.39 -18.39
C TYR A 84 -22.66 -13.73 -17.41
N ILE A 85 -22.20 -13.38 -16.20
CA ILE A 85 -23.03 -12.74 -15.19
C ILE A 85 -23.45 -11.33 -15.61
N GLU A 86 -24.67 -10.97 -15.26
CA GLU A 86 -25.19 -9.61 -15.31
C GLU A 86 -24.86 -8.85 -14.01
N GLY A 87 -25.12 -7.54 -13.98
CA GLY A 87 -24.95 -6.74 -12.76
C GLY A 87 -23.49 -6.57 -12.29
N ARG A 88 -22.50 -6.85 -13.15
CA ARG A 88 -21.09 -6.67 -12.79
C ARG A 88 -20.85 -5.21 -12.37
N PRO A 89 -20.31 -4.97 -11.16
CA PRO A 89 -20.08 -3.61 -10.71
C PRO A 89 -19.08 -2.92 -11.64
N LYS A 90 -19.45 -1.73 -12.09
CA LYS A 90 -18.51 -0.83 -12.75
C LYS A 90 -17.56 -0.29 -11.68
N GLY A 91 -16.29 -0.17 -12.03
CA GLY A 91 -15.35 0.55 -11.17
C GLY A 91 -15.91 1.95 -10.93
N SER A 92 -15.92 2.40 -9.69
CA SER A 92 -16.12 3.82 -9.44
C SER A 92 -14.85 4.52 -9.90
N ASP A 93 -14.98 5.49 -10.81
CA ASP A 93 -13.92 6.45 -11.13
C ASP A 93 -13.74 7.45 -9.98
N PHE A 94 -13.77 6.97 -8.72
CA PHE A 94 -13.43 7.78 -7.56
C PHE A 94 -11.92 8.02 -7.62
N GLU A 95 -11.56 8.93 -8.51
CA GLU A 95 -10.31 9.62 -8.55
C GLU A 95 -10.27 10.42 -7.26
N ALA A 96 -9.58 9.89 -6.25
CA ALA A 96 -9.19 10.73 -5.13
C ALA A 96 -8.45 11.93 -5.75
N LEU A 97 -9.06 13.10 -5.68
CA LEU A 97 -8.45 14.31 -6.19
C LEU A 97 -7.15 14.50 -5.38
N PRO A 98 -6.02 14.72 -6.07
CA PRO A 98 -4.81 15.08 -5.37
C PRO A 98 -5.03 16.40 -4.61
N PRO A 99 -4.23 16.67 -3.56
CA PRO A 99 -4.26 17.99 -2.91
C PRO A 99 -4.00 19.10 -3.94
N GLU A 100 -4.59 20.28 -3.71
CA GLU A 100 -4.36 21.46 -4.53
C GLU A 100 -2.94 22.02 -4.34
N ARG A 101 -2.48 22.89 -5.27
CA ARG A 101 -1.11 23.43 -5.26
C ARG A 101 -0.81 24.21 -3.97
N ASP A 102 -1.78 24.96 -3.47
CA ASP A 102 -1.70 25.73 -2.22
C ASP A 102 -1.69 24.81 -0.98
N GLU A 103 -2.53 23.77 -0.95
CA GLU A 103 -2.52 22.76 0.11
C GLU A 103 -1.16 22.03 0.17
N VAL A 104 -0.58 21.68 -0.99
CA VAL A 104 0.77 21.10 -1.04
C VAL A 104 1.83 22.10 -0.54
N ALA A 105 1.71 23.38 -0.86
CA ALA A 105 2.63 24.39 -0.34
C ALA A 105 2.56 24.47 1.20
N VAL A 106 1.35 24.48 1.78
CA VAL A 106 1.13 24.42 3.24
C VAL A 106 1.74 23.16 3.85
N ILE A 107 1.55 22.00 3.20
CA ILE A 107 2.15 20.74 3.61
C ILE A 107 3.68 20.87 3.64
N LEU A 108 4.29 21.35 2.55
CA LEU A 108 5.74 21.46 2.38
C LEU A 108 6.39 22.40 3.41
N ASP A 109 5.77 23.56 3.69
CA ASP A 109 6.26 24.52 4.69
C ASP A 109 6.29 23.94 6.11
N ALA A 110 5.34 23.06 6.44
CA ALA A 110 5.25 22.45 7.76
C ALA A 110 6.15 21.21 7.93
N LEU A 111 6.72 20.64 6.86
CA LEU A 111 7.54 19.43 6.92
C LEU A 111 8.81 19.54 7.79
N PRO A 112 9.59 20.64 7.74
CA PRO A 112 10.83 20.73 8.50
C PRO A 112 10.63 20.63 10.02
N ARG A 113 9.41 20.91 10.51
CA ARG A 113 9.05 20.80 11.94
C ARG A 113 8.89 19.35 12.41
N ARG A 114 8.93 18.38 11.49
CA ARG A 114 8.75 16.96 11.76
C ARG A 114 10.06 16.22 11.52
N ARG A 115 10.46 15.37 12.46
CA ARG A 115 11.68 14.54 12.38
C ARG A 115 11.89 13.81 11.05
N ASN A 116 10.81 13.29 10.45
CA ASN A 116 10.85 12.57 9.17
C ASN A 116 9.99 13.26 8.09
N GLY A 117 9.66 14.56 8.23
CA GLY A 117 8.70 15.23 7.35
C GLY A 117 9.08 15.20 5.87
N VAL A 118 10.38 15.30 5.58
CA VAL A 118 10.97 15.31 4.22
C VAL A 118 10.55 14.10 3.39
N ARG A 119 10.17 12.97 4.01
CA ARG A 119 9.67 11.78 3.30
C ARG A 119 8.42 12.04 2.46
N TRP A 120 7.58 13.00 2.85
CA TRP A 120 6.39 13.34 2.06
C TRP A 120 6.74 14.29 0.91
N ALA A 121 7.78 15.12 1.07
CA ALA A 121 8.31 15.92 -0.04
C ALA A 121 8.86 15.05 -1.17
N THR A 122 9.45 13.87 -0.89
CA THR A 122 9.89 12.96 -1.95
C THR A 122 8.70 12.42 -2.78
N ALA A 123 7.54 12.21 -2.16
CA ALA A 123 6.34 11.82 -2.88
C ALA A 123 5.78 12.97 -3.74
N ALA A 124 5.79 14.19 -3.22
CA ALA A 124 5.28 15.37 -3.91
C ALA A 124 6.19 15.86 -5.05
N ALA A 125 7.51 15.80 -4.89
CA ALA A 125 8.46 16.36 -5.85
C ALA A 125 8.92 15.36 -6.93
N VAL A 126 9.10 14.09 -6.56
CA VAL A 126 9.62 13.06 -7.49
C VAL A 126 8.69 11.85 -7.62
N GLY A 127 7.50 11.91 -7.01
CA GLY A 127 6.47 10.89 -7.19
C GLY A 127 6.81 9.53 -6.59
N GLN A 128 7.63 9.45 -5.53
CA GLN A 128 7.95 8.14 -4.92
C GLN A 128 6.70 7.39 -4.44
N ARG A 129 6.69 6.06 -4.57
CA ARG A 129 5.72 5.24 -3.82
C ARG A 129 6.13 5.22 -2.34
N ARG A 130 5.14 5.08 -1.44
CA ARG A 130 5.40 4.99 0.01
C ARG A 130 6.43 3.91 0.36
N GLY A 131 6.34 2.72 -0.22
CA GLY A 131 7.31 1.64 0.02
C GLY A 131 8.73 1.99 -0.46
N GLU A 132 8.84 2.66 -1.61
CA GLU A 132 10.12 3.14 -2.18
C GLU A 132 10.74 4.21 -1.27
N THR A 133 9.93 5.16 -0.80
CA THR A 133 10.35 6.23 0.12
C THR A 133 10.88 5.66 1.43
N LEU A 134 10.10 4.78 2.09
CA LEU A 134 10.49 4.21 3.38
C LEU A 134 11.72 3.28 3.25
N GLY A 135 11.93 2.69 2.07
CA GLY A 135 13.11 1.86 1.78
C GLY A 135 14.32 2.62 1.24
N LEU A 136 14.29 3.95 1.21
CA LEU A 136 15.40 4.76 0.74
C LEU A 136 16.60 4.68 1.68
N THR A 137 17.80 4.54 1.13
CA THR A 137 19.06 4.50 1.88
C THR A 137 19.99 5.63 1.45
N TRP A 138 20.82 6.18 2.32
CA TRP A 138 21.78 7.25 1.99
C TRP A 138 22.64 6.95 0.75
N PRO A 139 23.17 5.72 0.53
CA PRO A 139 23.92 5.40 -0.69
C PRO A 139 23.10 5.41 -2.00
N MET A 140 21.79 5.67 -1.94
CA MET A 140 20.96 5.89 -3.13
C MET A 140 20.82 7.36 -3.50
N LEU A 141 21.27 8.26 -2.64
CA LEU A 141 21.18 9.69 -2.85
C LEU A 141 22.55 10.21 -3.24
N ASP A 142 22.64 10.79 -4.43
CA ASP A 142 23.77 11.62 -4.79
C ASP A 142 23.39 13.07 -4.49
N LEU A 143 23.94 13.58 -3.37
CA LEU A 143 23.76 14.95 -2.91
C LEU A 143 25.07 15.75 -2.99
N THR A 144 26.07 15.24 -3.71
CA THR A 144 27.39 15.88 -3.83
C THR A 144 27.32 17.22 -4.56
N ASN A 145 26.42 17.32 -5.53
CA ASN A 145 26.08 18.55 -6.22
C ASN A 145 24.56 18.74 -6.18
N LEU A 146 24.09 19.72 -5.41
CA LEU A 146 22.67 19.95 -5.19
C LEU A 146 21.91 20.37 -6.46
N ASP A 147 22.59 20.97 -7.45
CA ASP A 147 22.00 21.35 -8.74
C ASP A 147 21.86 20.14 -9.68
N LYS A 148 22.55 19.03 -9.39
CA LYS A 148 22.51 17.78 -10.17
C LYS A 148 22.18 16.58 -9.29
N ALA A 149 21.49 16.81 -8.17
CA ALA A 149 21.20 15.77 -7.20
C ALA A 149 20.34 14.65 -7.81
N THR A 150 20.62 13.40 -7.46
CA THR A 150 19.87 12.26 -8.00
C THR A 150 19.44 11.27 -6.92
N MET A 151 18.30 10.61 -7.14
CA MET A 151 17.74 9.57 -6.30
C MET A 151 17.64 8.26 -7.07
N ARG A 152 18.39 7.24 -6.64
CA ARG A 152 18.30 5.88 -7.19
C ARG A 152 17.24 5.06 -6.47
N ILE A 153 16.15 4.78 -7.16
CA ILE A 153 15.01 4.01 -6.64
C ILE A 153 15.24 2.54 -7.00
N ALA A 154 15.78 1.76 -6.05
CA ALA A 154 16.17 0.38 -6.31
C ALA A 154 15.47 -0.65 -5.42
N TRP A 155 14.91 -0.23 -4.29
CA TRP A 155 14.30 -1.11 -3.28
C TRP A 155 13.02 -0.48 -2.74
N GLU A 156 12.15 -1.31 -2.18
CA GLU A 156 10.97 -0.89 -1.43
C GLU A 156 10.88 -1.67 -0.11
N ILE A 157 10.43 -1.01 0.96
CA ILE A 157 10.01 -1.71 2.17
C ILE A 157 8.59 -2.21 1.99
N VAL A 158 8.41 -3.52 2.17
CA VAL A 158 7.11 -4.18 2.21
C VAL A 158 6.93 -4.87 3.55
N ARG A 159 5.66 -5.03 3.95
CA ARG A 159 5.31 -5.90 5.06
C ARG A 159 5.08 -7.30 4.52
N VAL A 160 5.82 -8.27 5.06
CA VAL A 160 5.61 -9.70 4.81
C VAL A 160 4.98 -10.30 6.07
N PRO A 161 3.92 -11.12 5.95
CA PRO A 161 3.35 -11.78 7.11
C PRO A 161 4.35 -12.76 7.72
N TRP A 162 4.28 -12.88 9.04
CA TRP A 162 5.03 -13.90 9.77
C TRP A 162 4.59 -15.29 9.38
N GLN A 163 5.53 -16.23 9.40
CA GLN A 163 5.27 -17.66 9.28
C GLN A 163 5.54 -18.35 10.62
N HIS A 164 4.74 -19.36 10.94
CA HIS A 164 5.03 -20.23 12.09
C HIS A 164 6.32 -21.02 11.80
N GLY A 165 7.19 -21.13 12.81
CA GLY A 165 8.34 -22.04 12.77
C GLY A 165 8.28 -23.11 13.85
N CYS A 166 7.10 -23.30 14.44
CA CYS A 166 6.76 -24.37 15.36
C CYS A 166 6.03 -25.49 14.63
N GLU A 167 6.01 -26.69 15.22
CA GLU A 167 5.41 -27.89 14.62
C GLU A 167 3.88 -27.83 14.56
N ASP A 168 3.22 -27.18 15.53
CA ASP A 168 1.77 -27.00 15.54
C ASP A 168 1.40 -25.50 15.48
N PRO A 169 1.16 -24.96 14.27
CA PRO A 169 0.74 -23.58 14.07
C PRO A 169 -0.59 -23.23 14.76
N HIS A 170 -1.57 -24.15 14.74
CA HIS A 170 -2.89 -23.89 15.28
C HIS A 170 -2.86 -23.77 16.81
N ALA A 171 -2.22 -24.73 17.48
CA ALA A 171 -2.06 -24.69 18.93
C ALA A 171 -1.18 -23.52 19.37
N CYS A 172 -0.13 -23.21 18.60
CA CYS A 172 0.72 -22.05 18.86
C CYS A 172 -0.07 -20.72 18.85
N GLY A 173 -1.07 -20.60 17.98
CA GLY A 173 -1.97 -19.45 17.89
C GLY A 173 -3.09 -19.40 18.92
N ALA A 174 -3.22 -20.38 19.82
CA ALA A 174 -4.41 -20.60 20.64
C ALA A 174 -4.89 -19.38 21.43
N ALA A 175 -3.95 -18.63 22.03
CA ALA A 175 -4.24 -17.42 22.80
C ALA A 175 -4.74 -16.23 21.97
N HIS A 176 -4.52 -16.28 20.64
CA HIS A 176 -4.89 -15.21 19.71
C HIS A 176 -6.09 -15.57 18.84
N HIS A 177 -6.55 -16.82 18.86
CA HIS A 177 -7.75 -17.24 18.16
C HIS A 177 -8.95 -16.44 18.66
N LEU A 178 -9.62 -15.80 17.72
CA LEU A 178 -10.92 -15.24 17.95
C LEU A 178 -11.91 -16.42 17.97
N ARG A 179 -12.32 -16.85 19.16
CA ARG A 179 -13.32 -17.92 19.36
C ARG A 179 -14.66 -17.34 19.79
N ARG A 180 -15.76 -17.96 19.33
CA ARG A 180 -17.11 -17.67 19.85
C ARG A 180 -17.11 -17.76 21.38
N CYS A 181 -17.74 -16.78 22.03
CA CYS A 181 -18.03 -16.89 23.45
C CYS A 181 -19.08 -18.00 23.66
N PRO A 182 -18.89 -18.95 24.59
CA PRO A 182 -19.88 -19.98 24.86
C PRO A 182 -21.16 -19.33 25.40
N PRO A 183 -22.36 -19.68 24.89
CA PRO A 183 -23.61 -19.04 25.28
C PRO A 183 -23.96 -19.26 26.77
N THR A 184 -23.52 -20.37 27.37
CA THR A 184 -23.95 -20.78 28.72
C THR A 184 -22.87 -20.74 29.80
N ASN A 185 -21.58 -20.58 29.46
CA ASN A 185 -20.50 -20.64 30.47
C ASN A 185 -19.32 -19.71 30.15
N CYS A 186 -19.57 -18.41 30.06
CA CYS A 186 -18.53 -17.42 29.79
C CYS A 186 -17.59 -17.25 31.01
N PRO A 187 -16.27 -17.46 30.89
CA PRO A 187 -15.33 -17.28 32.01
C PRO A 187 -15.15 -15.82 32.46
N LYS A 188 -15.68 -14.84 31.71
CA LYS A 188 -15.74 -13.42 32.10
C LYS A 188 -17.10 -12.98 32.65
N ARG A 189 -17.97 -13.93 33.01
CA ARG A 189 -19.27 -13.66 33.63
C ARG A 189 -19.04 -12.87 34.93
N ARG A 190 -19.63 -11.68 35.03
CA ARG A 190 -19.55 -10.87 36.24
C ARG A 190 -20.37 -11.55 37.34
N ALA A 191 -19.86 -11.54 38.57
CA ALA A 191 -20.54 -12.11 39.74
C ALA A 191 -21.91 -11.44 40.01
N SER A 192 -22.10 -10.19 39.58
CA SER A 192 -23.32 -9.40 39.77
C SER A 192 -24.52 -9.83 38.91
N GLY A 193 -24.40 -10.88 38.10
CA GLY A 193 -25.47 -11.34 37.19
C GLY A 193 -25.77 -10.39 36.02
N ARG A 194 -25.27 -9.15 36.04
CA ARG A 194 -25.36 -8.22 34.91
C ARG A 194 -24.54 -8.74 33.73
N PRO A 195 -25.12 -8.86 32.52
CA PRO A 195 -24.36 -9.18 31.32
C PRO A 195 -23.22 -8.17 31.17
N HIS A 196 -21.98 -8.65 31.10
CA HIS A 196 -20.94 -7.81 30.52
C HIS A 196 -21.23 -7.69 29.02
N VAL A 197 -20.84 -6.57 28.40
CA VAL A 197 -20.94 -6.39 26.93
C VAL A 197 -19.89 -7.27 26.26
N CYS A 198 -20.11 -8.58 26.30
CA CYS A 198 -19.54 -9.50 25.35
C CYS A 198 -20.30 -9.24 24.05
N ARG A 199 -19.62 -9.02 22.93
CA ARG A 199 -20.25 -8.77 21.61
C ARG A 199 -20.98 -10.01 21.06
N THR A 200 -21.70 -10.77 21.89
CA THR A 200 -22.75 -11.72 21.52
C THR A 200 -24.01 -10.97 21.08
N ARG A 201 -23.91 -10.07 20.10
CA ARG A 201 -25.02 -10.04 19.15
C ARG A 201 -24.85 -11.34 18.39
N LEU A 202 -25.60 -12.36 18.83
CA LEU A 202 -25.88 -13.51 17.99
C LEU A 202 -26.29 -12.92 16.64
N CYS A 203 -25.54 -13.28 15.60
CA CYS A 203 -25.98 -13.06 14.24
C CYS A 203 -27.45 -13.54 14.17
N PRO A 204 -28.39 -12.75 13.65
CA PRO A 204 -29.75 -13.23 13.40
C PRO A 204 -29.70 -14.56 12.63
N ASP A 205 -30.66 -15.47 12.82
CA ASP A 205 -30.75 -16.63 11.93
C ASP A 205 -30.95 -16.12 10.48
N GLY A 206 -30.10 -16.58 9.56
CA GLY A 206 -29.99 -16.00 8.21
C GLY A 206 -28.98 -14.86 8.06
N CYS A 207 -28.11 -14.61 9.05
CA CYS A 207 -27.10 -13.55 9.02
C CYS A 207 -26.20 -13.57 7.77
N ASP A 208 -26.29 -12.51 6.98
CA ASP A 208 -25.51 -12.28 5.77
C ASP A 208 -24.17 -11.54 6.02
N GLY A 209 -23.97 -11.01 7.24
CA GLY A 209 -22.77 -10.29 7.65
C GLY A 209 -22.95 -8.77 7.79
N SER A 210 -24.13 -8.23 7.49
CA SER A 210 -24.40 -6.80 7.45
C SER A 210 -24.97 -6.25 8.75
N HIS A 211 -24.14 -6.12 9.78
CA HIS A 211 -24.55 -5.45 11.03
C HIS A 211 -23.39 -4.76 11.77
N PRO A 212 -23.66 -3.67 12.51
CA PRO A 212 -22.66 -3.04 13.38
C PRO A 212 -22.34 -3.97 14.57
N GLY A 213 -21.13 -4.54 14.57
CA GLY A 213 -20.65 -5.52 15.56
C GLY A 213 -19.53 -6.42 15.01
N ARG A 214 -18.92 -7.30 15.82
CA ARG A 214 -17.96 -8.30 15.32
C ARG A 214 -18.75 -9.56 14.94
N CYS A 215 -19.00 -9.75 13.64
CA CYS A 215 -19.80 -10.86 13.08
C CYS A 215 -19.17 -12.24 13.34
N ILE A 216 -19.97 -13.32 13.27
CA ILE A 216 -19.47 -14.69 13.35
C ILE A 216 -18.37 -15.01 12.32
N ARG A 217 -18.41 -14.37 11.16
CA ARG A 217 -17.43 -14.57 10.09
C ARG A 217 -16.07 -13.94 10.39
N ALA A 218 -15.92 -13.21 11.50
CA ALA A 218 -14.66 -12.67 12.01
C ALA A 218 -13.96 -13.58 13.05
N TRP A 219 -14.55 -14.75 13.38
CA TRP A 219 -13.91 -15.74 14.23
C TRP A 219 -12.92 -16.60 13.43
N CYS A 220 -11.93 -17.14 14.11
CA CYS A 220 -10.96 -18.06 13.53
C CYS A 220 -11.63 -19.40 13.21
N ALA A 221 -11.32 -19.97 12.05
CA ALA A 221 -11.70 -21.34 11.71
C ALA A 221 -11.07 -22.35 12.69
N PRO A 222 -11.65 -23.56 12.84
CA PRO A 222 -11.14 -24.59 13.76
C PRO A 222 -9.68 -24.99 13.49
N ASP A 223 -9.19 -24.79 12.26
CA ASP A 223 -7.84 -25.09 11.78
C ASP A 223 -7.01 -23.81 11.53
N CYS A 224 -7.41 -22.67 12.10
CA CYS A 224 -6.75 -21.40 11.81
C CYS A 224 -5.26 -21.40 12.18
N GLU A 225 -4.40 -20.93 11.27
CA GLU A 225 -2.95 -20.74 11.47
C GLU A 225 -2.52 -19.27 11.28
N GLY A 226 -3.46 -18.31 11.34
CA GLY A 226 -3.22 -16.91 10.97
C GLY A 226 -2.39 -16.09 11.97
N HIS A 227 -1.99 -16.68 13.11
CA HIS A 227 -1.43 -15.96 14.26
C HIS A 227 0.10 -16.08 14.40
N ALA A 228 0.80 -16.40 13.31
CA ALA A 228 2.25 -16.55 13.27
C ALA A 228 3.04 -15.38 13.86
N LYS A 229 2.48 -14.16 13.87
CA LYS A 229 3.11 -12.98 14.49
C LYS A 229 3.38 -13.18 16.00
N ALA A 230 2.53 -13.95 16.68
CA ALA A 230 2.68 -14.26 18.09
C ALA A 230 3.58 -15.48 18.37
N CYS A 231 3.86 -16.30 17.36
CA CYS A 231 4.73 -17.46 17.51
C CYS A 231 6.13 -17.02 17.98
N LYS A 232 6.64 -17.67 19.04
CA LYS A 232 8.00 -17.42 19.53
C LYS A 232 9.06 -17.90 18.54
N ALA A 233 8.77 -18.98 17.82
CA ALA A 233 9.60 -19.55 16.77
C ALA A 233 9.31 -18.98 15.37
N ARG A 234 8.62 -17.84 15.26
CA ARG A 234 8.21 -17.24 13.98
C ARG A 234 9.40 -16.92 13.07
N ARG A 235 9.18 -17.00 11.76
CA ARG A 235 10.20 -16.76 10.73
C ARG A 235 9.67 -15.92 9.58
N ASP A 236 10.60 -15.36 8.80
CA ASP A 236 10.38 -14.80 7.45
C ASP A 236 9.27 -13.74 7.30
N GLY A 237 8.95 -13.02 8.38
CA GLY A 237 7.97 -11.93 8.38
C GLY A 237 8.52 -10.60 8.87
N GLY A 238 7.64 -9.60 8.92
CA GLY A 238 7.98 -8.26 9.36
C GLY A 238 8.17 -7.30 8.19
N LEU A 239 9.05 -6.31 8.37
CA LEU A 239 9.41 -5.37 7.32
C LEU A 239 10.63 -5.89 6.58
N VAL A 240 10.49 -6.05 5.26
CA VAL A 240 11.52 -6.62 4.41
C VAL A 240 11.75 -5.67 3.24
N MET A 241 13.01 -5.48 2.84
CA MET A 241 13.31 -4.79 1.59
C MET A 241 13.21 -5.77 0.43
N THR A 242 12.46 -5.37 -0.57
CA THR A 242 12.27 -6.15 -1.80
C THR A 242 12.64 -5.33 -3.01
N GLU A 243 13.00 -6.03 -4.09
CA GLU A 243 13.12 -5.40 -5.38
C GLU A 243 11.75 -4.94 -5.91
N PRO A 244 11.69 -3.75 -6.53
CA PRO A 244 10.52 -3.30 -7.25
C PRO A 244 9.98 -4.34 -8.23
N LYS A 245 8.68 -4.25 -8.53
CA LYS A 245 7.94 -5.25 -9.34
C LYS A 245 8.53 -5.51 -10.72
N SER A 246 9.17 -4.52 -11.33
CA SER A 246 9.71 -4.61 -12.69
C SER A 246 11.10 -3.99 -12.77
N LYS A 247 11.89 -4.38 -13.79
CA LYS A 247 13.16 -3.71 -14.12
C LYS A 247 12.97 -2.21 -14.36
N LYS A 248 11.89 -1.81 -15.05
CA LYS A 248 11.52 -0.39 -15.27
C LYS A 248 11.25 0.39 -13.97
N SER A 249 10.86 -0.31 -12.91
CA SER A 249 10.65 0.34 -11.60
C SER A 249 11.97 0.66 -10.89
N LYS A 250 13.10 0.04 -11.30
CA LYS A 250 14.45 0.45 -10.90
C LYS A 250 14.90 1.60 -11.79
N ARG A 251 15.09 2.78 -11.21
CA ARG A 251 15.38 3.99 -11.97
C ARG A 251 16.16 5.00 -11.13
N THR A 252 16.83 5.91 -11.80
CA THR A 252 17.44 7.08 -11.16
C THR A 252 16.67 8.29 -11.64
N VAL A 253 16.22 9.12 -10.70
CA VAL A 253 15.47 10.36 -11.00
C VAL A 253 16.27 11.57 -10.52
N PRO A 254 16.26 12.69 -11.26
CA PRO A 254 16.78 13.94 -10.74
C PRO A 254 15.94 14.41 -9.57
N ILE A 255 16.58 15.05 -8.59
CA ILE A 255 15.93 15.64 -7.42
C ILE A 255 16.01 17.16 -7.54
N PRO A 256 14.91 17.91 -7.36
CA PRO A 256 14.97 19.36 -7.27
C PRO A 256 15.87 19.81 -6.11
N ARG A 257 16.65 20.88 -6.32
CA ARG A 257 17.55 21.45 -5.30
C ARG A 257 16.89 21.67 -3.93
N PRO A 258 15.67 22.24 -3.82
CA PRO A 258 15.03 22.41 -2.51
C PRO A 258 14.81 21.09 -1.76
N LEU A 259 14.48 20.01 -2.48
CA LEU A 259 14.37 18.69 -1.86
C LEU A 259 15.74 18.13 -1.49
N ALA A 260 16.78 18.35 -2.31
CA ALA A 260 18.14 17.95 -1.98
C ALA A 260 18.64 18.64 -0.69
N GLU A 261 18.38 19.95 -0.54
CA GLU A 261 18.69 20.73 0.67
C GLU A 261 17.97 20.18 1.91
N LEU A 262 16.66 19.89 1.79
CA LEU A 262 15.90 19.25 2.87
C LEU A 262 16.46 17.87 3.26
N LEU A 263 16.92 17.08 2.28
CA LEU A 263 17.54 15.78 2.53
C LEU A 263 18.91 15.91 3.24
N VAL A 264 19.69 16.93 2.92
CA VAL A 264 20.95 17.24 3.62
C VAL A 264 20.66 17.65 5.07
N LEU A 265 19.69 18.55 5.30
CA LEU A 265 19.28 18.93 6.66
C LEU A 265 18.78 17.74 7.47
N HIS A 266 18.00 16.85 6.83
CA HIS A 266 17.56 15.59 7.43
C HIS A 266 18.75 14.68 7.79
N GLN A 267 19.77 14.61 6.93
CA GLN A 267 20.98 13.82 7.18
C GLN A 267 21.75 14.34 8.40
N LEU A 268 21.90 15.66 8.51
CA LEU A 268 22.56 16.30 9.65
C LEU A 268 21.78 16.09 10.95
N ALA A 269 20.47 16.30 10.93
CA ALA A 269 19.62 16.05 12.10
C ALA A 269 19.70 14.58 12.56
N GLN A 270 19.65 13.64 11.62
CA GLN A 270 19.81 12.22 11.94
C GLN A 270 21.21 11.90 12.50
N ALA A 271 22.27 12.55 12.00
CA ALA A 271 23.62 12.39 12.54
C ALA A 271 23.72 12.88 13.99
N THR A 272 23.15 14.06 14.30
CA THR A 272 23.09 14.59 15.68
C THR A 272 22.33 13.65 16.62
N GLU A 273 21.21 13.09 16.19
CA GLU A 273 20.47 12.10 17.00
C GLU A 273 21.27 10.84 17.31
N ARG A 274 22.15 10.43 16.38
CA ARG A 274 23.05 9.29 16.57
C ARG A 274 24.13 9.61 17.58
N GLU A 275 24.75 10.77 17.47
CA GLU A 275 25.80 11.25 18.38
C GLU A 275 25.29 11.43 19.80
N ALA A 276 24.04 11.90 19.95
CA ALA A 276 23.37 12.04 21.24
C ALA A 276 23.04 10.70 21.96
N GLY A 277 23.50 9.55 21.43
CA GLY A 277 23.36 8.25 22.07
C GLY A 277 21.96 7.63 21.95
N GLY A 278 21.05 8.20 21.15
CA GLY A 278 19.68 7.68 20.98
C GLY A 278 19.63 6.31 20.29
N TRP A 279 20.69 5.95 19.58
CA TRP A 279 20.81 4.69 18.84
C TRP A 279 21.73 3.74 19.61
N VAL A 280 21.32 3.34 20.82
CA VAL A 280 22.14 2.48 21.67
C VAL A 280 22.29 1.08 21.06
N GLY A 281 23.55 0.74 20.78
CA GLY A 281 23.98 -0.56 20.27
C GLY A 281 23.98 -0.65 18.75
N TRP A 282 25.06 -1.23 18.22
CA TRP A 282 25.19 -1.83 16.89
C TRP A 282 25.71 -0.91 15.78
N GLY A 283 27.04 -0.82 15.69
CA GLY A 283 27.78 -0.77 14.43
C GLY A 283 28.25 -2.19 14.09
N HIS A 284 28.02 -2.64 12.87
CA HIS A 284 28.86 -3.67 12.26
C HIS A 284 29.63 -2.96 11.17
N GLU A 285 30.96 -3.12 11.13
CA GLU A 285 31.68 -2.86 9.89
C GLU A 285 31.06 -3.68 8.76
N PRO A 286 30.94 -3.12 7.53
CA PRO A 286 30.45 -3.82 6.34
C PRO A 286 31.13 -5.19 6.06
N SER A 287 32.30 -5.44 6.68
CA SER A 287 33.16 -6.61 6.56
C SER A 287 32.79 -7.80 7.47
N SER A 288 32.04 -7.63 8.56
CA SER A 288 31.82 -8.70 9.56
C SER A 288 30.61 -9.60 9.24
N CYS A 289 30.81 -10.45 8.23
CA CYS A 289 29.82 -11.33 7.62
C CYS A 289 29.70 -12.70 8.33
N SER A 290 28.81 -12.86 9.33
CA SER A 290 28.41 -14.21 9.79
C SER A 290 27.08 -14.33 10.58
N ARG A 291 26.40 -13.24 10.97
CA ARG A 291 25.25 -13.34 11.87
C ARG A 291 23.91 -13.50 11.14
N ARG A 292 23.04 -14.39 11.64
CA ARG A 292 21.63 -14.50 11.20
C ARG A 292 20.85 -13.21 11.55
N PRO A 293 20.00 -12.69 10.64
CA PRO A 293 19.22 -11.48 10.89
C PRO A 293 18.26 -11.63 12.07
N ARG A 294 18.10 -10.58 12.88
CA ARG A 294 17.08 -10.56 13.95
C ARG A 294 15.68 -10.36 13.37
N PRO A 295 14.59 -10.79 14.06
CA PRO A 295 13.20 -10.66 13.60
C PRO A 295 12.67 -9.23 13.29
N ARG A 296 13.49 -8.18 13.42
CA ARG A 296 13.11 -6.78 13.15
C ARG A 296 14.08 -6.08 12.20
N GLU A 297 15.12 -6.76 11.75
CA GLU A 297 16.10 -6.18 10.84
C GLU A 297 15.60 -6.25 9.41
N VAL A 298 15.69 -5.12 8.71
CA VAL A 298 15.45 -5.09 7.28
C VAL A 298 16.64 -5.74 6.60
N VAL A 299 16.37 -6.73 5.74
CA VAL A 299 17.42 -7.46 5.03
C VAL A 299 17.52 -7.03 3.57
N CYS A 300 18.74 -6.97 3.06
CA CYS A 300 19.00 -6.74 1.65
C CYS A 300 18.46 -7.91 0.82
N PRO A 301 17.64 -7.67 -0.22
CA PRO A 301 17.08 -8.74 -1.02
C PRO A 301 18.12 -9.51 -1.85
N LYS A 302 19.27 -8.90 -2.17
CA LYS A 302 20.34 -9.54 -2.98
C LYS A 302 21.20 -10.50 -2.15
N CYS A 303 21.74 -10.04 -1.03
CA CYS A 303 22.69 -10.82 -0.23
C CYS A 303 22.09 -11.37 1.08
N ARG A 304 20.81 -11.07 1.38
CA ARG A 304 20.10 -11.46 2.62
C ARG A 304 20.76 -10.97 3.92
N ARG A 305 21.76 -10.08 3.84
CA ARG A 305 22.40 -9.45 5.00
C ARG A 305 21.51 -8.34 5.56
N PRO A 306 21.51 -8.11 6.89
CA PRO A 306 20.87 -6.95 7.47
C PRO A 306 21.40 -5.66 6.82
N ILE A 307 20.49 -4.75 6.49
CA ILE A 307 20.86 -3.40 6.08
C ILE A 307 21.18 -2.63 7.36
N ALA A 308 22.32 -1.96 7.36
CA ALA A 308 22.74 -1.15 8.49
C ALA A 308 21.66 -0.11 8.79
N ARG A 309 21.26 0.03 10.04
CA ARG A 309 20.13 0.91 10.42
C ARG A 309 20.41 2.36 10.04
N ASP A 310 21.66 2.75 10.15
CA ASP A 310 22.16 4.06 9.77
C ASP A 310 22.25 4.28 8.25
N ALA A 311 22.08 3.23 7.45
CA ALA A 311 21.96 3.38 6.01
C ALA A 311 20.58 3.91 5.60
N LEU A 312 19.52 3.73 6.40
CA LEU A 312 18.17 4.17 6.05
C LEU A 312 18.01 5.69 6.21
N VAL A 313 17.42 6.33 5.21
CA VAL A 313 17.12 7.78 5.25
C VAL A 313 16.05 8.04 6.31
N PHE A 314 14.96 7.27 6.31
CA PHE A 314 13.85 7.46 7.26
C PHE A 314 13.77 6.31 8.25
N THR A 315 14.08 6.62 9.51
CA THR A 315 14.08 5.66 10.61
C THR A 315 13.17 6.12 11.74
N LYS A 316 12.94 5.26 12.73
CA LYS A 316 12.42 5.63 14.05
C LYS A 316 13.57 6.18 14.91
N PRO A 317 13.29 6.77 16.08
CA PRO A 317 14.34 7.25 16.99
C PRO A 317 15.36 6.19 17.43
N ASP A 318 14.96 4.90 17.41
CA ASP A 318 15.82 3.74 17.72
C ASP A 318 16.55 3.16 16.49
N GLY A 319 16.48 3.86 15.35
CA GLY A 319 17.04 3.43 14.06
C GLY A 319 16.26 2.35 13.33
N MET A 320 15.13 1.87 13.87
CA MET A 320 14.31 0.89 13.19
C MET A 320 13.62 1.50 11.95
N PRO A 321 13.28 0.71 10.93
CA PRO A 321 12.49 1.20 9.80
C PRO A 321 11.12 1.74 10.25
N VAL A 322 10.69 2.83 9.63
CA VAL A 322 9.30 3.30 9.74
C VAL A 322 8.39 2.30 9.01
N SER A 323 7.33 1.85 9.66
CA SER A 323 6.37 0.93 9.02
C SER A 323 5.33 1.71 8.21
N PRO A 324 4.76 1.14 7.12
CA PRO A 324 3.71 1.81 6.35
C PRO A 324 2.48 2.20 7.18
N SER A 325 2.21 1.48 8.27
CA SER A 325 1.11 1.79 9.21
C SER A 325 1.45 2.95 10.14
N ASP A 326 2.71 3.09 10.52
CA ASP A 326 3.17 4.22 11.34
C ASP A 326 3.24 5.49 10.46
N ASP A 327 3.75 5.37 9.23
CA ASP A 327 3.74 6.46 8.24
C ASP A 327 2.32 6.99 7.97
N TRP A 328 1.34 6.10 7.77
CA TRP A 328 -0.06 6.49 7.61
C TRP A 328 -0.60 7.24 8.84
N ARG A 329 -0.31 6.74 10.05
CA ARG A 329 -0.80 7.36 11.28
C ARG A 329 -0.24 8.76 11.49
N GLU A 330 1.07 8.91 11.27
CA GLU A 330 1.73 10.22 11.35
C GLU A 330 1.20 11.17 10.28
N TRP A 331 0.99 10.69 9.05
CA TRP A 331 0.42 11.49 7.96
C TRP A 331 -1.00 11.94 8.25
N SER A 332 -1.88 11.05 8.71
CA SER A 332 -3.26 11.40 9.06
C SER A 332 -3.32 12.39 10.22
N SER A 333 -2.47 12.23 11.23
CA SER A 333 -2.35 13.22 12.32
C SER A 333 -1.90 14.57 11.79
N PHE A 334 -0.87 14.57 10.92
CA PHE A 334 -0.32 15.78 10.35
C PHE A 334 -1.33 16.56 9.52
N LEU A 335 -2.09 15.90 8.64
CA LEU A 335 -3.14 16.56 7.86
C LEU A 335 -4.23 17.15 8.76
N ALA A 336 -4.65 16.41 9.79
CA ALA A 336 -5.63 16.91 10.76
C ALA A 336 -5.11 18.14 11.52
N GLU A 337 -3.83 18.17 11.89
CA GLU A 337 -3.19 19.33 12.52
C GLU A 337 -3.13 20.55 11.59
N LEU A 338 -3.05 20.34 10.27
CA LEU A 338 -3.11 21.41 9.26
C LEU A 338 -4.55 21.79 8.85
N GLY A 339 -5.57 21.11 9.36
CA GLY A 339 -6.96 21.32 8.94
C GLY A 339 -7.26 20.86 7.52
N LEU A 340 -6.42 20.00 6.93
CA LEU A 340 -6.55 19.54 5.55
C LEU A 340 -7.42 18.27 5.44
N PRO A 341 -8.05 18.03 4.27
CA PRO A 341 -8.75 16.79 3.98
C PRO A 341 -7.87 15.54 4.19
N PRO A 342 -8.45 14.36 4.46
CA PRO A 342 -7.72 13.14 4.80
C PRO A 342 -7.08 12.46 3.57
N TYR A 343 -6.22 13.18 2.86
CA TYR A 343 -5.45 12.67 1.74
C TYR A 343 -4.60 11.46 2.13
N ARG A 344 -4.33 10.58 1.17
CA ARG A 344 -3.37 9.49 1.32
C ARG A 344 -1.98 9.97 0.96
N PRO A 345 -0.91 9.39 1.52
CA PRO A 345 0.45 9.68 1.06
C PRO A 345 0.64 9.41 -0.45
N HIS A 346 -0.16 8.51 -1.03
CA HIS A 346 -0.15 8.25 -2.47
C HIS A 346 -0.78 9.36 -3.30
N ASP A 347 -1.62 10.21 -2.71
CA ASP A 347 -2.26 11.32 -3.41
C ASP A 347 -1.25 12.44 -3.71
N LEU A 348 -0.17 12.58 -2.90
CA LEU A 348 0.99 13.42 -3.24
C LEU A 348 1.72 12.95 -4.51
N ARG A 349 1.72 11.63 -4.77
CA ARG A 349 2.26 11.10 -6.02
C ARG A 349 1.32 11.39 -7.20
N HIS A 350 0.01 11.35 -6.98
CA HIS A 350 -0.95 11.81 -8.00
C HIS A 350 -0.73 13.30 -8.31
N PHE A 351 -0.56 14.13 -7.29
CA PHE A 351 -0.17 15.53 -7.43
C PHE A 351 1.11 15.70 -8.27
N SER A 352 2.20 14.97 -7.94
CA SER A 352 3.46 15.02 -8.70
C SER A 352 3.29 14.71 -10.19
N VAL A 353 2.46 13.71 -10.53
CA VAL A 353 2.19 13.36 -11.94
C VAL A 353 1.42 14.47 -12.62
N THR A 354 0.34 14.93 -11.99
CA THR A 354 -0.51 16.00 -12.51
C THR A 354 0.29 17.28 -12.73
N LEU A 355 1.09 17.70 -11.74
CA LEU A 355 1.94 18.89 -11.84
C LEU A 355 2.93 18.78 -13.01
N GLN A 356 3.65 17.66 -13.18
CA GLN A 356 4.60 17.53 -14.29
C GLN A 356 3.91 17.61 -15.66
N LEU A 357 2.71 17.04 -15.79
CA LEU A 357 1.93 17.13 -17.04
C LEU A 357 1.45 18.57 -17.30
N GLU A 358 1.03 19.29 -16.26
CA GLU A 358 0.61 20.69 -16.34
C GLU A 358 1.75 21.62 -16.75
N GLU A 359 2.96 21.35 -16.26
CA GLU A 359 4.17 22.08 -16.66
C GLU A 359 4.71 21.62 -18.04
N GLY A 360 3.95 20.82 -18.78
CA GLY A 360 4.27 20.43 -20.16
C GLY A 360 5.33 19.35 -20.32
N VAL A 361 5.68 18.62 -19.25
CA VAL A 361 6.64 17.51 -19.33
C VAL A 361 6.05 16.37 -20.15
N ASP A 362 6.83 15.82 -21.09
CA ASP A 362 6.40 14.70 -21.92
C ASP A 362 5.89 13.52 -21.08
N VAL A 363 4.76 12.96 -21.48
CA VAL A 363 4.08 11.89 -20.75
C VAL A 363 4.92 10.61 -20.63
N GLY A 364 5.83 10.36 -21.57
CA GLY A 364 6.81 9.28 -21.49
C GLY A 364 7.82 9.54 -20.37
N VAL A 365 8.38 10.76 -20.31
CA VAL A 365 9.29 11.18 -19.22
C VAL A 365 8.58 11.12 -17.87
N VAL A 366 7.33 11.61 -17.77
CA VAL A 366 6.53 11.50 -16.54
C VAL A 366 6.30 10.04 -16.17
N ALA A 367 5.95 9.18 -17.12
CA ALA A 367 5.76 7.75 -16.87
C ALA A 367 7.04 7.07 -16.36
N ASP A 368 8.20 7.42 -16.93
CA ASP A 368 9.50 6.89 -16.53
C ASP A 368 9.90 7.38 -15.13
N ASN A 369 9.81 8.68 -14.86
CA ASN A 369 10.07 9.27 -13.53
C ASN A 369 9.22 8.62 -12.43
N HIS A 370 7.99 8.24 -12.74
CA HIS A 370 7.08 7.60 -11.81
C HIS A 370 7.18 6.05 -11.83
N GLY A 371 7.89 5.45 -12.78
CA GLY A 371 8.00 4.01 -12.92
C GLY A 371 6.64 3.36 -13.22
N HIS A 372 5.89 3.93 -14.16
CA HIS A 372 4.70 3.30 -14.75
C HIS A 372 5.12 2.27 -15.80
N SER A 373 4.40 1.15 -15.88
CA SER A 373 4.75 0.05 -16.80
C SER A 373 4.52 0.42 -18.27
N SER A 374 3.54 1.28 -18.54
CA SER A 374 3.23 1.83 -19.86
C SER A 374 2.89 3.33 -19.73
N PRO A 375 3.34 4.19 -20.65
CA PRO A 375 2.87 5.58 -20.76
C PRO A 375 1.36 5.69 -21.00
N ASP A 376 0.72 4.68 -21.62
CA ASP A 376 -0.73 4.67 -21.84
C ASP A 376 -1.52 4.68 -20.53
N PHE A 377 -0.96 4.07 -19.48
CA PHE A 377 -1.55 4.13 -18.15
C PHE A 377 -1.62 5.58 -17.67
N THR A 378 -0.53 6.34 -17.83
CA THR A 378 -0.48 7.77 -17.49
C THR A 378 -1.45 8.56 -18.34
N ARG A 379 -1.42 8.39 -19.68
CA ARG A 379 -2.30 9.12 -20.60
C ARG A 379 -3.78 8.93 -20.26
N ARG A 380 -4.22 7.68 -20.08
CA ARG A 380 -5.63 7.38 -19.76
C ARG A 380 -6.05 7.94 -18.41
N ARG A 381 -5.16 7.91 -17.42
CA ARG A 381 -5.48 8.29 -16.04
C ARG A 381 -5.43 9.81 -15.79
N TYR A 382 -4.78 10.57 -16.66
CA TYR A 382 -4.64 12.02 -16.54
C TYR A 382 -5.10 12.75 -17.81
N GLN A 383 -6.06 12.16 -18.53
CA GLN A 383 -6.59 12.73 -19.77
C GLN A 383 -7.17 14.14 -19.55
N HIS A 384 -7.86 14.38 -18.44
CA HIS A 384 -8.42 15.68 -18.09
C HIS A 384 -7.35 16.78 -17.94
N VAL A 385 -6.14 16.42 -17.50
CA VAL A 385 -5.00 17.35 -17.41
C VAL A 385 -4.53 17.71 -18.82
N ALA A 386 -4.44 16.73 -19.72
CA ALA A 386 -4.04 16.96 -21.10
C ALA A 386 -5.01 17.91 -21.82
N GLU A 387 -6.32 17.80 -21.57
CA GLU A 387 -7.33 18.71 -22.13
C GLU A 387 -7.15 20.17 -21.63
N ARG A 388 -6.84 20.35 -20.34
CA ARG A 388 -6.54 21.68 -19.78
C ARG A 388 -5.24 22.28 -20.35
N VAL A 389 -4.18 21.48 -20.43
CA VAL A 389 -2.89 21.90 -21.02
C VAL A 389 -3.05 22.24 -22.50
N GLN A 390 -3.87 21.49 -23.24
CA GLN A 390 -4.21 21.81 -24.63
C GLN A 390 -4.90 23.17 -24.75
N ARG A 391 -5.84 23.48 -23.84
CA ARG A 391 -6.51 24.78 -23.79
C ARG A 391 -5.53 25.91 -23.49
N GLU A 392 -4.69 25.74 -22.46
CA GLU A 392 -3.67 26.73 -22.08
C GLU A 392 -2.65 26.94 -23.21
N SER A 393 -2.22 25.87 -23.88
CA SER A 393 -1.34 25.94 -25.06
C SER A 393 -1.99 26.71 -26.21
N ALA A 394 -3.27 26.43 -26.50
CA ALA A 394 -4.02 27.17 -27.52
C ALA A 394 -4.16 28.66 -27.16
N ASP A 395 -4.41 28.99 -25.89
CA ASP A 395 -4.50 30.38 -25.43
C ASP A 395 -3.12 31.08 -25.51
N GLN A 396 -2.01 30.39 -25.22
CA GLN A 396 -0.65 30.93 -25.38
C GLN A 396 -0.29 31.15 -26.85
N VAL A 397 -0.57 30.19 -27.73
CA VAL A 397 -0.41 30.35 -29.18
C VAL A 397 -1.28 31.51 -29.68
N GLY A 398 -2.50 31.63 -29.17
CA GLY A 398 -3.40 32.77 -29.38
C GLY A 398 -2.74 34.10 -29.06
N LYS A 399 -2.17 34.22 -27.84
CA LYS A 399 -1.45 35.41 -27.38
C LYS A 399 -0.21 35.72 -28.21
N VAL A 400 0.53 34.71 -28.67
CA VAL A 400 1.78 34.90 -29.42
C VAL A 400 1.49 35.27 -30.87
N LEU A 401 0.59 34.56 -31.54
CA LEU A 401 0.30 34.74 -32.97
C LEU A 401 -0.67 35.89 -33.25
N TRP A 402 -1.63 36.16 -32.36
CA TRP A 402 -2.62 37.23 -32.50
C TRP A 402 -2.42 38.35 -31.48
N ARG A 403 -1.17 38.53 -31.00
CA ARG A 403 -0.76 39.79 -30.37
C ARG A 403 -1.07 40.91 -31.35
N SER A 404 -2.07 41.71 -31.03
CA SER A 404 -2.66 42.69 -31.93
C SER A 404 -1.58 43.58 -32.53
N ALA A 405 -1.58 43.68 -33.86
CA ALA A 405 -1.12 44.85 -34.60
C ALA A 405 -2.02 46.06 -34.27
N GLY A 406 -2.04 46.45 -32.99
CA GLY A 406 -3.00 47.40 -32.41
C GLY A 406 -2.38 48.46 -31.50
N ASP A 407 -1.08 48.42 -31.22
CA ASP A 407 -0.35 49.53 -30.56
C ASP A 407 0.42 50.37 -31.59
N SER A 408 -0.30 50.87 -32.59
CA SER A 408 0.17 51.94 -33.47
C SER A 408 -0.92 53.01 -33.56
N SER A 409 -1.18 53.65 -32.42
CA SER A 409 -1.84 54.96 -32.32
C SER A 409 -1.66 55.52 -30.91
N ASP A 410 -0.53 56.19 -30.68
CA ASP A 410 -0.49 57.58 -30.22
C ASP A 410 0.89 58.21 -30.51
#